data_AF-A0A7Y7YF49-F1
#
_entry.id   AF-A0A7Y7YF49-F1
#
_cell.length_a   1.000
_cell.length_b   1.000
_cell.length_c   1.000
_cell.angle_alpha   90.00
_cell.angle_beta   90.00
_cell.angle_gamma   90.00
#
_symmetry.space_group_name_H-M   'P 1'
#
loop_
_entity.id
_entity.type
_entity.pdbx_description
1 polymer ?
#
loop_
_entity_poly.entity_id
_entity_poly.type
_entity_poly.pdbx_seq_one_letter_code
_entity_poly.pdbx_strand_id
1 'polypeptide(L)'
;MTYADPTRFGENVTWGAGGGVVVMFDHNNSPRGGSGIKVDGDLTIKKDYYPWTSETFLGRYTKDINLAGEGDIYLMYRALQARQVYFEPIVHSDFMVSSEGTKVHKVGSFISFTYPDGSVVADGRSKPNFRKLQAIRLATEGKQ
;
A
#
# COMPACT_ATOMS: atom_id res chain seq x y z
N MET A 1 8.28 15.73 -4.36
CA MET A 1 8.81 14.67 -5.25
C MET A 1 7.70 14.22 -6.18
N THR A 2 7.94 14.17 -7.48
CA THR A 2 7.04 13.53 -8.45
C THR A 2 7.40 12.04 -8.54
N TYR A 3 6.45 11.17 -8.22
CA TYR A 3 6.61 9.71 -8.26
C TYR A 3 6.65 9.13 -9.68
N ALA A 4 6.69 9.98 -10.71
CA ALA A 4 6.53 9.67 -12.14
C ALA A 4 7.62 8.77 -12.74
N ASP A 5 8.69 8.47 -12.01
CA ASP A 5 9.80 7.65 -12.51
C ASP A 5 10.12 6.53 -11.50
N PRO A 6 9.78 5.26 -11.81
CA PRO A 6 9.99 4.13 -10.92
C PRO A 6 11.47 3.76 -10.80
N THR A 7 12.34 4.16 -11.74
CA THR A 7 13.77 3.82 -11.73
C THR A 7 14.52 4.43 -10.53
N ARG A 8 13.95 5.47 -9.92
CA ARG A 8 14.47 6.09 -8.68
C ARG A 8 14.40 5.16 -7.47
N PHE A 9 13.58 4.11 -7.53
CA PHE A 9 13.44 3.12 -6.46
C PHE A 9 14.34 1.89 -6.65
N GLY A 10 15.18 1.90 -7.68
CA GLY A 10 16.18 0.87 -7.94
C GLY A 10 16.23 0.42 -9.40
N GLU A 11 17.26 -0.34 -9.72
CA GLU A 11 17.42 -0.94 -11.05
C GLU A 11 16.26 -1.90 -11.36
N ASN A 12 15.75 -1.81 -12.59
CA ASN A 12 14.67 -2.63 -13.14
C ASN A 12 13.33 -2.53 -12.39
N VAL A 13 13.14 -1.49 -11.58
CA VAL A 13 11.87 -1.26 -10.90
C VAL A 13 10.83 -0.72 -11.89
N THR A 14 9.68 -1.39 -11.96
CA THR A 14 8.51 -0.98 -12.74
C THR A 14 7.36 -0.52 -11.86
N TRP A 15 6.26 -0.09 -12.48
CA TRP A 15 5.08 0.35 -11.78
C TRP A 15 4.29 -0.81 -11.17
N GLY A 16 4.09 -0.75 -9.86
CA GLY A 16 3.23 -1.66 -9.13
C GLY A 16 1.81 -1.12 -8.95
N ALA A 17 1.11 -1.73 -7.99
CA ALA A 17 -0.24 -1.39 -7.60
C ALA A 17 -0.28 -0.81 -6.17
N GLY A 18 -1.49 -0.46 -5.72
CA GLY A 18 -1.72 0.05 -4.36
C GLY A 18 -2.09 1.53 -4.34
N GLY A 19 -2.75 1.94 -3.26
CA GLY A 19 -3.28 3.29 -3.13
C GLY A 19 -4.54 3.58 -3.93
N GLY A 20 -5.19 2.55 -4.51
CA GLY A 20 -6.42 2.71 -5.25
C GLY A 20 -7.60 3.08 -4.33
N VAL A 21 -8.59 3.75 -4.92
CA VAL A 21 -9.87 4.05 -4.26
C VAL A 21 -11.00 3.57 -5.16
N VAL A 22 -11.99 2.92 -4.55
CA VAL A 22 -13.26 2.58 -5.19
C VAL A 22 -14.37 3.28 -4.45
N VAL A 23 -15.16 4.08 -5.17
CA VAL A 23 -16.35 4.74 -4.64
C VAL A 23 -17.58 4.19 -5.33
N MET A 24 -18.51 3.67 -4.53
CA MET A 24 -19.81 3.18 -4.98
C MET A 24 -20.86 4.24 -4.68
N PHE A 25 -21.57 4.67 -5.74
CA PHE A 25 -22.66 5.64 -5.65
C PHE A 25 -24.05 4.98 -5.68
N ASP A 26 -24.09 3.65 -5.70
CA ASP A 26 -25.30 2.84 -5.68
C ASP A 26 -25.25 1.79 -4.55
N HIS A 27 -26.28 0.97 -4.48
CA HIS A 27 -26.36 -0.11 -3.50
C HIS A 27 -25.59 -1.38 -3.90
N ASN A 28 -25.02 -1.44 -5.09
CA ASN A 28 -24.30 -2.60 -5.58
C ASN A 28 -22.95 -2.75 -4.87
N ASN A 29 -22.42 -3.97 -4.91
CA ASN A 29 -21.05 -4.22 -4.50
C ASN A 29 -20.10 -3.92 -5.67
N SER A 30 -18.87 -3.54 -5.35
CA SER A 30 -17.85 -3.35 -6.38
C SER A 30 -17.58 -4.67 -7.12
N PRO A 31 -17.30 -4.63 -8.44
CA PRO A 31 -16.70 -5.77 -9.15
C PRO A 31 -15.34 -6.21 -8.56
N ARG A 32 -14.69 -5.33 -7.78
CA ARG A 32 -13.47 -5.63 -7.01
C ARG A 32 -13.76 -6.28 -5.64
N GLY A 33 -15.02 -6.62 -5.36
CA GLY A 33 -15.50 -7.18 -4.10
C GLY A 33 -15.81 -6.12 -3.05
N GLY A 34 -16.59 -6.47 -2.01
CA GLY A 34 -16.87 -5.63 -0.85
C GLY A 34 -18.03 -4.64 -1.00
N SER A 35 -18.65 -4.29 0.14
CA SER A 35 -19.75 -3.31 0.23
C SER A 35 -19.27 -1.86 0.47
N GLY A 36 -18.00 -1.70 0.82
CA GLY A 36 -17.37 -0.42 1.17
C GLY A 36 -17.79 0.14 2.53
N ILE A 37 -17.01 1.09 3.03
CA ILE A 37 -17.32 1.90 4.21
C ILE A 37 -18.45 2.87 3.81
N LYS A 38 -19.58 2.83 4.52
CA LYS A 38 -20.68 3.76 4.26
C LYS A 38 -20.29 5.17 4.70
N VAL A 39 -20.58 6.14 3.84
CA VAL A 39 -20.35 7.57 4.08
C VAL A 39 -21.60 8.32 3.67
N ASP A 40 -22.04 9.24 4.54
CA ASP A 40 -23.15 10.13 4.27
C ASP A 40 -22.62 11.47 3.73
N GLY A 41 -23.15 11.91 2.59
CA GLY A 41 -22.71 13.16 1.95
C GLY A 41 -21.37 13.06 1.22
N ASP A 42 -20.70 14.20 1.07
CA ASP A 42 -19.44 14.32 0.32
C ASP A 42 -18.30 13.54 0.98
N LEU A 43 -17.44 12.95 0.14
CA LEU A 43 -16.39 12.05 0.57
C LEU A 43 -15.01 12.71 0.46
N THR A 44 -14.35 12.91 1.60
CA THR A 44 -12.93 13.27 1.66
C THR A 44 -12.10 12.08 2.11
N ILE A 45 -11.10 11.72 1.32
CA ILE A 45 -10.19 10.61 1.58
C ILE A 45 -8.79 11.18 1.74
N LYS A 46 -8.36 11.29 2.99
CA LYS A 46 -7.03 11.74 3.38
C LYS A 46 -6.35 10.63 4.18
N LYS A 47 -5.49 9.87 3.52
CA LYS A 47 -4.91 8.62 4.05
C LYS A 47 -3.42 8.58 3.81
N ASP A 48 -2.72 7.94 4.75
CA ASP A 48 -1.28 7.75 4.67
C ASP A 48 -0.91 6.61 3.74
N TYR A 49 0.16 6.80 2.98
CA TYR A 49 0.74 5.83 2.08
C TYR A 49 2.26 5.82 2.21
N TYR A 50 2.84 4.64 2.06
CA TYR A 50 4.27 4.40 2.14
C TYR A 50 4.76 3.77 0.85
N PRO A 51 5.86 4.26 0.25
CA PRO A 51 6.47 3.59 -0.90
C PRO A 51 6.91 2.17 -0.53
N TRP A 52 6.57 1.20 -1.39
CA TRP A 52 6.91 -0.20 -1.18
C TRP A 52 7.53 -0.83 -2.43
N THR A 53 8.83 -1.09 -2.40
CA THR A 53 9.50 -1.86 -3.46
C THR A 53 9.30 -3.35 -3.20
N SER A 54 8.66 -4.05 -4.13
CA SER A 54 8.38 -5.49 -4.02
C SER A 54 9.11 -6.25 -5.11
N GLU A 55 9.93 -7.22 -4.73
CA GLU A 55 10.62 -8.11 -5.65
C GLU A 55 10.09 -9.54 -5.53
N THR A 56 9.66 -10.13 -6.64
CA THR A 56 9.06 -11.47 -6.70
C THR A 56 9.90 -12.35 -7.62
N PHE A 57 10.29 -13.54 -7.14
CA PHE A 57 11.11 -14.49 -7.91
C PHE A 57 10.31 -15.69 -8.43
N LEU A 58 9.39 -16.23 -7.63
CA LEU A 58 8.59 -17.38 -8.02
C LEU A 58 7.50 -16.97 -9.03
N GLY A 59 7.38 -17.76 -10.11
CA GLY A 59 6.53 -17.42 -11.24
C GLY A 59 7.28 -16.55 -12.24
N ARG A 60 6.73 -15.38 -12.56
CA ARG A 60 7.41 -14.37 -13.37
C ARG A 60 8.22 -13.46 -12.44
N TYR A 61 9.49 -13.25 -12.77
CA TYR A 61 10.29 -12.24 -12.07
C TYR A 61 9.65 -10.85 -12.26
N THR A 62 9.35 -10.18 -11.15
CA THR A 62 8.90 -8.79 -11.15
C THR A 62 9.58 -8.01 -10.04
N LYS A 63 9.76 -6.72 -10.28
CA LYS A 63 10.28 -5.79 -9.28
C LYS A 63 9.55 -4.47 -9.46
N ASP A 64 8.72 -4.11 -8.50
CA ASP A 64 7.71 -3.07 -8.69
C ASP A 64 7.67 -2.11 -7.51
N ILE A 65 7.43 -0.83 -7.78
CA ILE A 65 7.11 0.17 -6.75
C ILE A 65 5.59 0.26 -6.54
N ASN A 66 5.16 -0.02 -5.32
CA ASN A 66 3.77 -0.04 -4.88
C ASN A 66 3.53 1.07 -3.84
N LEU A 67 2.26 1.30 -3.51
CA LEU A 67 1.87 2.08 -2.33
C LEU A 67 1.25 1.18 -1.26
N ALA A 68 1.91 1.08 -0.10
CA ALA A 68 1.35 0.44 1.08
C ALA A 68 0.49 1.44 1.85
N GLY A 69 -0.82 1.17 1.95
CA GLY A 69 -1.78 1.98 2.68
C GLY A 69 -2.58 1.18 3.71
N GLU A 70 -3.54 1.83 4.35
CA GLU A 70 -4.43 1.20 5.34
C GLU A 70 -5.30 0.08 4.73
N GLY A 71 -5.64 0.22 3.46
CA GLY A 71 -6.40 -0.76 2.71
C GLY A 71 -5.60 -1.98 2.28
N ASP A 72 -6.21 -2.78 1.42
CA ASP A 72 -5.47 -3.72 0.61
C ASP A 72 -4.96 -3.02 -0.65
N ILE A 73 -5.37 -3.45 -1.84
CA ILE A 73 -5.10 -2.72 -3.08
C ILE A 73 -5.99 -1.46 -3.17
N TYR A 74 -7.22 -1.54 -2.64
CA TYR A 74 -8.22 -0.47 -2.70
C TYR A 74 -8.78 -0.13 -1.32
N LEU A 75 -8.97 1.16 -1.07
CA LEU A 75 -9.94 1.65 -0.09
C LEU A 75 -11.32 1.72 -0.75
N MET A 76 -12.34 1.17 -0.10
CA MET A 76 -13.67 1.07 -0.68
C MET A 76 -14.67 1.86 0.15
N TYR A 77 -15.40 2.76 -0.49
CA TYR A 77 -16.40 3.62 0.12
C TYR A 77 -17.73 3.53 -0.61
N ARG A 78 -18.83 3.55 0.13
CA ARG A 78 -20.19 3.67 -0.42
C ARG A 78 -20.75 5.03 -0.01
N ALA A 79 -20.88 5.93 -0.97
CA ALA A 79 -21.25 7.32 -0.75
C ALA A 79 -22.44 7.69 -1.65
N LEU A 80 -23.62 7.18 -1.31
CA LEU A 80 -24.84 7.24 -2.14
C LEU A 80 -25.31 8.68 -2.43
N GLN A 81 -24.94 9.63 -1.57
CA GLN A 81 -25.36 11.02 -1.62
C GLN A 81 -24.19 11.97 -1.88
N ALA A 82 -22.98 11.45 -2.14
CA ALA A 82 -21.83 12.29 -2.42
C ALA A 82 -22.03 13.04 -3.73
N ARG A 83 -21.87 14.37 -3.67
CA ARG A 83 -21.76 15.22 -4.86
C ARG A 83 -20.29 15.47 -5.20
N GLN A 84 -19.42 15.37 -4.20
CA GLN A 84 -17.98 15.55 -4.34
C GLN A 84 -17.22 14.38 -3.72
N VAL A 85 -16.18 13.96 -4.42
CA VAL A 85 -15.16 13.05 -3.91
C VAL A 85 -13.82 13.76 -4.01
N TYR A 86 -13.17 13.96 -2.88
CA TYR A 86 -11.85 14.58 -2.80
C TYR A 86 -10.85 13.55 -2.25
N PHE A 87 -9.79 13.30 -3.03
CA PHE A 87 -8.74 12.34 -2.69
C PHE A 87 -7.41 13.07 -2.52
N GLU A 88 -6.86 13.00 -1.31
CA GLU A 88 -5.59 13.63 -0.94
C GLU A 88 -4.68 12.56 -0.29
N PRO A 89 -3.87 11.84 -1.07
CA PRO A 89 -2.93 10.87 -0.52
C PRO A 89 -1.79 11.59 0.20
N ILE A 90 -1.54 11.22 1.46
CA ILE A 90 -0.38 11.66 2.23
C ILE A 90 0.71 10.63 2.03
N VAL A 91 1.71 10.93 1.21
CA VAL A 91 2.80 9.99 0.92
C VAL A 91 4.03 10.30 1.77
N HIS A 92 4.46 9.32 2.55
CA HIS A 92 5.60 9.40 3.45
C HIS A 92 6.85 8.86 2.75
N SER A 93 7.45 9.66 1.87
CA SER A 93 8.57 9.25 1.00
C SER A 93 9.78 8.68 1.74
N ASP A 94 10.05 9.19 2.94
CA ASP A 94 11.23 8.83 3.75
C ASP A 94 11.06 7.48 4.47
N PHE A 95 9.85 6.91 4.46
CA PHE A 95 9.51 5.67 5.15
C PHE A 95 9.26 4.55 4.14
N MET A 96 10.26 4.27 3.32
CA MET A 96 10.21 3.21 2.31
C MET A 96 10.37 1.82 2.93
N VAL A 97 9.52 0.87 2.50
CA VAL A 97 9.63 -0.55 2.83
C VAL A 97 10.05 -1.34 1.60
N SER A 98 10.87 -2.37 1.78
CA SER A 98 11.20 -3.32 0.72
C SER A 98 10.71 -4.72 1.07
N SER A 99 10.39 -5.52 0.05
CA SER A 99 10.12 -6.93 0.25
C SER A 99 10.82 -7.81 -0.76
N GLU A 100 11.40 -8.91 -0.27
CA GLU A 100 12.01 -9.95 -1.09
C GLU A 100 11.15 -11.21 -1.02
N GLY A 101 10.61 -11.61 -2.17
CA GLY A 101 9.91 -12.87 -2.34
C GLY A 101 10.84 -14.07 -2.14
N THR A 102 10.25 -15.22 -1.84
CA THR A 102 11.04 -16.45 -1.71
C THR A 102 11.54 -16.88 -3.10
N LYS A 103 12.71 -17.53 -3.15
CA LYS A 103 13.27 -18.09 -4.39
C LYS A 103 12.91 -19.57 -4.58
N VAL A 104 12.47 -20.23 -3.51
CA VAL A 104 12.10 -21.64 -3.49
C VAL A 104 10.80 -21.79 -2.71
N HIS A 105 9.89 -22.60 -3.24
CA HIS A 105 8.65 -22.95 -2.56
C HIS A 105 8.91 -24.10 -1.57
N LYS A 106 9.09 -23.76 -0.29
CA LYS A 106 9.20 -24.72 0.82
C LYS A 106 8.42 -24.22 2.04
N VAL A 107 7.94 -25.15 2.86
CA VAL A 107 7.21 -24.84 4.09
C VAL A 107 8.05 -23.89 4.96
N GLY A 108 7.41 -22.82 5.46
CA GLY A 108 8.08 -21.79 6.26
C GLY A 108 8.88 -20.75 5.48
N SER A 109 8.90 -20.81 4.14
CA SER A 109 9.45 -19.71 3.34
C SER A 109 8.38 -18.66 3.10
N PHE A 110 8.63 -17.46 3.61
CA PHE A 110 7.75 -16.31 3.50
C PHE A 110 8.45 -15.14 2.83
N ILE A 111 7.66 -14.22 2.28
CA ILE A 111 8.15 -12.92 1.83
C ILE A 111 8.78 -12.22 3.04
N SER A 112 9.99 -11.71 2.85
CA SER A 112 10.71 -10.96 3.88
C SER A 112 10.53 -9.47 3.65
N PHE A 113 10.02 -8.75 4.64
CA PHE A 113 9.83 -7.30 4.59
C PHE A 113 10.89 -6.61 5.44
N THR A 114 11.61 -5.66 4.84
CA THR A 114 12.58 -4.78 5.53
C THR A 114 11.97 -3.40 5.69
N TYR A 115 11.78 -2.97 6.94
CA TYR A 115 11.12 -1.71 7.29
C TYR A 115 12.14 -0.55 7.44
N PRO A 116 11.68 0.72 7.43
CA PRO A 116 12.57 1.88 7.52
C PRO A 116 13.46 1.92 8.77
N ASP A 117 13.03 1.28 9.86
CA ASP A 117 13.81 1.16 11.10
C ASP A 117 14.88 0.05 11.06
N GLY A 118 15.06 -0.60 9.91
CA GLY A 118 15.99 -1.71 9.71
C GLY A 118 15.45 -3.07 10.18
N SER A 119 14.25 -3.12 10.76
CA SER A 119 13.67 -4.39 11.21
C SER A 119 13.20 -5.24 10.03
N VAL A 120 13.39 -6.56 10.13
CA VAL A 120 12.99 -7.53 9.12
C VAL A 120 11.90 -8.45 9.66
N VAL A 121 10.85 -8.70 8.87
CA VAL A 121 9.74 -9.59 9.23
C VAL A 121 9.43 -10.54 8.08
N ALA A 122 9.37 -11.84 8.38
CA ALA A 122 8.97 -12.89 7.45
C ALA A 122 7.91 -13.78 8.12
N ASP A 123 6.67 -13.29 8.21
CA ASP A 123 5.58 -13.89 9.00
C ASP A 123 4.38 -14.36 8.17
N GLY A 124 4.60 -14.59 6.87
CA GLY A 124 3.60 -15.13 5.94
C GLY A 124 2.63 -14.10 5.36
N ARG A 125 2.80 -12.81 5.67
CA ARG A 125 2.03 -11.74 5.00
C ARG A 125 2.43 -11.59 3.54
N SER A 126 1.47 -11.19 2.71
CA SER A 126 1.68 -10.84 1.31
C SER A 126 1.96 -9.35 1.07
N LYS A 127 1.79 -8.52 2.10
CA LYS A 127 1.98 -7.07 2.05
C LYS A 127 2.61 -6.52 3.33
N PRO A 128 3.22 -5.32 3.29
CA PRO A 128 3.76 -4.67 4.47
C PRO A 128 2.69 -4.43 5.54
N ASN A 129 3.11 -4.48 6.80
CA ASN A 129 2.23 -4.16 7.91
C ASN A 129 2.11 -2.63 8.05
N PHE A 130 0.99 -2.08 7.59
CA PHE A 130 0.70 -0.65 7.67
C PHE A 130 0.78 -0.08 9.09
N ARG A 131 0.29 -0.81 10.11
CA ARG A 131 0.35 -0.35 11.51
C ARG A 131 1.79 -0.24 12.00
N LYS A 132 2.65 -1.15 11.55
CA LYS A 132 4.08 -1.09 11.87
C LYS A 132 4.75 0.12 11.21
N LEU A 133 4.44 0.40 9.94
CA LEU A 133 4.93 1.61 9.24
C LEU A 133 4.50 2.89 9.97
N GLN A 134 3.24 2.97 10.38
CA GLN A 134 2.73 4.10 11.18
C GLN A 134 3.47 4.25 12.50
N ALA A 135 3.68 3.15 13.23
CA ALA A 135 4.40 3.19 14.50
C ALA A 135 5.84 3.68 14.33
N ILE A 136 6.55 3.20 13.29
CA ILE A 136 7.92 3.64 12.98
C ILE A 136 7.95 5.13 12.63
N ARG A 137 7.03 5.59 11.78
CA ARG A 137 6.91 6.99 11.39
C ARG A 137 6.70 7.89 12.60
N LEU A 138 5.65 7.64 13.38
CA LEU A 138 5.30 8.44 14.56
C LEU A 138 6.40 8.46 15.61
N ALA A 139 7.10 7.33 15.81
CA ALA A 139 8.23 7.25 16.73
C ALA A 139 9.47 8.04 16.25
N THR A 140 9.58 8.28 14.93
CA THR A 140 10.68 9.05 14.34
C THR A 140 10.34 10.54 14.36
N GLU A 141 9.13 10.91 13.93
CA GLU A 141 8.63 12.29 13.93
C GLU A 141 8.53 12.86 15.35
N GLY A 142 8.11 12.07 16.34
CA GLY A 142 8.01 12.50 17.73
C GLY A 142 9.35 12.70 18.46
N LYS A 143 10.49 12.40 17.80
CA LYS A 143 11.84 12.64 18.31
C LYS A 143 12.50 13.89 17.72
N GLN A 144 11.85 14.53 16.75
CA GLN A 144 12.25 15.80 16.16
C GLN A 144 11.64 16.97 16.94
#